data_AF-K2JCZ5-F1
#
_entry.id   AF-K2JCZ5-F1
#
_cell.length_a   1.000
_cell.length_b   1.000
_cell.length_c   1.000
_cell.angle_alpha   90.00
_cell.angle_beta   90.00
_cell.angle_gamma   90.00
#
_symmetry.space_group_name_H-M   'P 1'
#
loop_
_entity.id
_entity.type
_entity.pdbx_description
1 polymer ?
#
loop_
_entity_poly.entity_id
_entity_poly.type
_entity_poly.pdbx_seq_one_letter_code
_entity_poly.pdbx_strand_id
1 'polypeptide(L)' 'MADIDNGTLLVALQSVYESINRYEALLESDTLTDPESVEDILMMYDEAFKVLKSVYREAQLSDPRLPLIEDLIK' A
#
# COMPACT_ATOMS: atom_id res chain seq x y z
N MET A 1 -10.68 -18.67 1.98
CA MET A 1 -10.10 -17.36 1.65
C MET A 1 -10.21 -17.20 0.15
N ALA A 2 -10.63 -16.05 -0.37
CA ALA A 2 -10.58 -15.84 -1.81
C ALA A 2 -9.11 -15.89 -2.24
N ASP A 3 -8.76 -16.79 -3.17
CA ASP A 3 -7.45 -16.75 -3.83
C ASP A 3 -7.43 -15.49 -4.69
N ILE A 4 -6.86 -14.42 -4.14
CA ILE A 4 -6.55 -13.21 -4.88
C ILE A 4 -5.40 -13.59 -5.81
N ASP A 5 -5.59 -13.42 -7.11
CA ASP A 5 -4.52 -13.61 -8.09
C ASP A 5 -3.33 -12.69 -7.77
N ASN A 6 -2.11 -13.18 -8.02
CA ASN A 6 -0.87 -12.44 -7.75
C ASN A 6 -0.81 -11.09 -8.48
N GLY A 7 -1.38 -10.99 -9.70
CA GLY A 7 -1.49 -9.72 -10.43
C GLY A 7 -2.41 -8.73 -9.71
N THR A 8 -3.55 -9.20 -9.21
CA THR A 8 -4.47 -8.41 -8.40
C THR A 8 -3.79 -7.93 -7.10
N LEU A 9 -3.03 -8.80 -6.43
CA LEU A 9 -2.30 -8.46 -5.22
C LEU A 9 -1.22 -7.40 -5.47
N LEU A 10 -0.51 -7.50 -6.59
CA LEU A 10 0.50 -6.52 -7.00
C LEU A 10 -0.10 -5.15 -7.24
N VAL A 11 -1.19 -5.07 -8.01
CA VAL A 11 -1.89 -3.81 -8.30
C VAL A 11 -2.46 -3.20 -7.02
N ALA A 12 -3.02 -4.02 -6.13
CA ALA A 12 -3.53 -3.56 -4.84
C ALA A 12 -2.42 -2.95 -3.98
N LEU A 13 -1.25 -3.60 -3.90
CA LEU A 13 -0.11 -3.12 -3.13
C LEU A 13 0.38 -1.75 -3.64
N GLN A 14 0.52 -1.61 -4.97
CA GLN A 14 0.94 -0.35 -5.60
C GLN A 14 -0.09 0.76 -5.39
N SER A 15 -1.37 0.46 -5.56
CA SER A 15 -2.44 1.46 -5.41
C SER A 15 -2.55 1.99 -3.98
N VAL A 16 -2.39 1.10 -2.99
CA VAL A 16 -2.37 1.47 -1.57
C VAL A 16 -1.15 2.34 -1.26
N TYR A 17 0.02 1.99 -1.77
CA TYR A 17 1.21 2.80 -1.58
C TYR A 17 1.09 4.19 -2.21
N GLU A 18 0.60 4.29 -3.45
CA GLU A 18 0.36 5.59 -4.10
C GLU A 18 -0.65 6.44 -3.30
N SER A 19 -1.65 5.81 -2.69
CA SER A 19 -2.61 6.49 -1.83
C SER A 19 -1.95 7.05 -0.58
N ILE A 20 -1.07 6.28 0.07
CA ILE A 20 -0.27 6.76 1.23
C ILE A 20 0.54 7.99 0.83
N ASN A 21 1.35 7.89 -0.24
CA ASN A 21 2.17 9.01 -0.71
C ASN A 21 1.32 10.26 -1.02
N ARG A 22 0.12 10.07 -1.59
CA ARG A 22 -0.81 11.17 -1.88
C ARG A 22 -1.31 11.84 -0.61
N TYR A 23 -1.67 11.07 0.42
CA TYR A 23 -2.16 11.63 1.68
C TYR A 23 -1.03 12.26 2.51
N GLU A 24 0.18 11.69 2.47
CA GLU A 24 1.38 12.32 3.06
C GLU A 24 1.65 13.68 2.40
N ALA A 25 1.65 13.75 1.06
CA ALA A 25 1.79 15.01 0.34
C ALA A 25 0.65 16.01 0.62
N LEU A 26 -0.54 15.51 0.96
CA LEU A 26 -1.66 16.36 1.36
C LEU A 26 -1.44 16.97 2.75
N LEU A 27 -0.86 16.22 3.70
CA LEU A 27 -0.47 16.75 5.02
C LEU A 27 0.60 17.83 4.92
N GLU A 28 1.50 17.74 3.94
CA GLU A 28 2.51 18.76 3.66
C GLU A 28 1.94 20.00 2.95
N SER A 29 0.69 19.97 2.50
CA SER A 29 0.07 21.09 1.78
C SER A 29 -0.45 22.18 2.72
N ASP A 30 -0.06 23.42 2.46
CA ASP A 30 -0.53 24.61 3.16
C ASP A 30 -2.05 24.85 3.05
N THR A 31 -2.74 24.16 2.14
CA THR A 31 -4.18 24.30 1.91
C THR A 31 -5.03 23.34 2.73
N LEU A 32 -4.43 22.46 3.54
CA LEU A 32 -5.17 21.46 4.29
C LEU A 32 -5.85 22.09 5.51
N THR A 33 -7.18 22.02 5.53
CA THR A 33 -8.00 22.55 6.63
C THR A 33 -8.30 21.54 7.73
N ASP A 34 -8.10 20.24 7.47
CA ASP A 34 -8.43 19.17 8.42
C ASP A 34 -7.36 18.06 8.38
N PRO A 35 -6.24 18.24 9.09
CA PRO A 35 -5.16 17.27 9.13
C PRO A 35 -5.50 16.00 9.91
N GLU A 36 -6.28 16.08 10.99
CA GLU A 36 -6.62 14.92 11.84
C GLU A 36 -7.37 13.84 11.04
N SER A 37 -8.33 14.25 10.21
CA SER A 37 -9.05 13.31 9.33
C SER A 37 -8.13 12.65 8.29
N VAL A 38 -7.07 13.33 7.84
CA VAL A 38 -6.12 12.78 6.87
C VAL A 38 -5.13 11.82 7.56
N GLU A 39 -4.70 12.13 8.78
CA GLU A 39 -3.87 11.24 9.60
C GLU A 39 -4.59 9.92 9.91
N ASP A 40 -5.87 9.96 10.28
CA ASP A 40 -6.69 8.76 10.51
C ASP A 40 -6.77 7.88 9.25
N ILE A 41 -6.97 8.50 8.08
CA ILE A 41 -6.99 7.80 6.80
C ILE A 41 -5.61 7.17 6.53
N LEU A 42 -4.53 7.92 6.72
CA LEU A 42 -3.16 7.41 6.55
C LEU A 42 -2.89 6.19 7.43
N MET A 43 -3.30 6.22 8.70
CA MET A 43 -3.15 5.07 9.60
C MET A 43 -3.86 3.83 9.05
N MET A 44 -5.08 3.98 8.52
CA MET A 44 -5.81 2.86 7.90
C MET A 44 -5.11 2.31 6.66
N TYR A 45 -4.60 3.18 5.79
CA TYR A 45 -3.86 2.75 4.59
C TYR A 45 -2.53 2.08 4.95
N ASP A 46 -1.84 2.56 6.00
CA ASP A 46 -0.62 1.94 6.52
C ASP A 46 -0.86 0.53 7.05
N GLU A 47 -1.96 0.32 7.78
CA GLU A 47 -2.36 -1.01 8.24
C GLU A 47 -2.71 -1.93 7.06
N ALA A 48 -3.47 -1.44 6.09
CA ALA A 48 -3.79 -2.19 4.87
C ALA A 48 -2.51 -2.56 4.09
N PHE A 49 -1.56 -1.63 3.98
CA PHE A 49 -0.29 -1.87 3.31
C PHE A 49 0.55 -2.94 4.02
N LYS A 50 0.61 -2.93 5.36
CA LYS A 50 1.30 -3.97 6.14
C LYS A 50 0.72 -5.36 5.87
N VAL A 51 -0.62 -5.48 5.82
CA VAL A 51 -1.29 -6.75 5.53
C VAL A 51 -0.98 -7.21 4.10
N LEU A 52 -1.17 -6.33 3.10
CA LEU A 52 -0.90 -6.66 1.70
C LEU A 52 0.56 -7.05 1.47
N LYS A 53 1.50 -6.34 2.11
CA LYS A 53 2.93 -6.65 2.07
C LYS A 53 3.24 -8.03 2.66
N SER A 54 2.58 -8.41 3.76
CA SER A 54 2.74 -9.75 4.35
C SER A 54 2.27 -10.84 3.40
N VAL A 55 1.07 -10.69 2.83
CA VAL A 55 0.49 -11.66 1.89
C VAL A 55 1.35 -11.76 0.62
N TYR A 56 1.85 -10.64 0.10
CA TYR A 56 2.73 -10.63 -1.07
C TYR A 56 4.06 -11.33 -0.80
N ARG A 57 4.63 -11.18 0.41
CA ARG A 57 5.85 -11.93 0.79
C ARG A 57 5.61 -13.44 0.79
N GLU A 58 4.48 -13.89 1.31
CA GLU A 58 4.11 -15.32 1.27
C GLU A 58 3.94 -15.82 -0.18
N ALA A 59 3.30 -15.01 -1.03
CA ALA A 59 3.16 -15.31 -2.44
C ALA A 59 4.53 -15.38 -3.16
N GLN A 60 5.45 -14.47 -2.85
CA GLN A 60 6.80 -14.43 -3.43
C GLN A 60 7.67 -15.62 -2.99
N LEU A 61 7.51 -16.11 -1.76
CA LEU A 61 8.15 -17.35 -1.32
C LEU A 61 7.67 -18.56 -2.15
N SER A 62 6.44 -18.49 -2.66
CA SER A 62 5.80 -19.56 -3.44
C SER A 62 6.02 -19.40 -4.96
N ASP A 63 6.19 -18.18 -5.45
CA ASP A 63 6.48 -17.87 -6.86
C ASP A 63 7.66 -16.88 -6.99
N PRO A 64 8.88 -17.38 -7.27
CA PRO A 64 10.08 -16.56 -7.37
C PRO A 64 10.11 -15.65 -8.61
N ARG A 65 9.10 -15.73 -9.50
CA ARG A 65 8.97 -14.81 -10.65
C ARG A 65 8.33 -13.49 -10.27
N LEU A 66 7.75 -13.40 -9.06
CA LEU A 66 7.16 -12.16 -8.57
C LEU A 66 8.27 -11.14 -8.26
N PRO A 67 8.12 -9.88 -8.70
CA PRO A 67 9.12 -8.83 -8.44
C PRO A 67 9.30 -8.60 -6.95
N LEU A 68 10.50 -8.15 -6.56
CA LEU A 68 10.80 -7.75 -5.18
C LEU A 68 9.87 -6.63 -4.76
N ILE A 69 9.42 -6.65 -3.50
CA ILE A 69 8.56 -5.59 -2.98
C ILE A 69 9.24 -4.23 -3.13
N GLU A 70 10.54 -4.17 -2.88
CA GLU A 70 11.37 -2.97 -2.99
C GLU A 70 11.38 -2.37 -4.42
N ASP A 71 11.09 -3.17 -5.45
CA ASP A 71 10.95 -2.67 -6.82
C ASP A 71 9.55 -2.11 -7.13
N LEU A 72 8.55 -2.46 -6.32
CA LEU A 72 7.15 -2.03 -6.45
C LEU A 72 6.85 -0.71 -5.74
N ILE A 73 7.65 -0.38 -4.72
CA ILE A 73 7.51 0.81 -3.88
C ILE A 73 8.71 1.74 -4.14
N LYS A 74 8.53 2.77 -4.96
CA LYS A 74 9.53 3.77 -5.32
C LYS A 74 8.97 5.17 -5.23
#